data_AF-A0A7V4LZV6-F1
#
_entry.id   AF-A0A7V4LZV6-F1
#
_cell.length_a   1.000
_cell.length_b   1.000
_cell.length_c   1.000
_cell.angle_alpha   90.00
_cell.angle_beta   90.00
_cell.angle_gamma   90.00
#
_symmetry.space_group_name_H-M   'P 1'
#
loop_
_entity.id
_entity.type
_entity.pdbx_description
1 polymer ?
#
loop_
_entity_poly.entity_id
_entity_poly.type
_entity_poly.pdbx_seq_one_letter_code
_entity_poly.pdbx_strand_id
1 'polypeptide(L)'
;MIPVRRLAENPIITPQMVPPSRPDFEVVCAFNAAVAEYRGEILLLLRVAERARAEKGVARVPVLDISRGKPRLKILEFDRSDKRVDFSDPRCIVAPSGFYLTTISHLRLARSRDGIRF
;
A
#
# COMPACT_ATOMS: atom_id res chain seq x y z
N MET A 1 21.41 -4.52 27.96
CA MET A 1 20.85 -4.52 26.59
C MET A 1 20.07 -5.81 26.42
N ILE A 2 18.78 -5.77 26.06
CA ILE A 2 17.99 -7.01 25.87
C ILE A 2 18.32 -7.56 24.48
N PRO A 3 18.74 -8.83 24.34
CA PRO A 3 19.02 -9.43 23.05
C PRO A 3 17.73 -9.54 22.23
N VAL A 4 17.75 -8.97 21.02
CA VAL A 4 16.64 -9.07 20.07
C VAL A 4 16.88 -10.27 19.16
N ARG A 5 16.05 -11.31 19.29
CA ARG A 5 16.05 -12.44 18.37
C ARG A 5 15.16 -12.11 17.17
N ARG A 6 15.76 -12.02 15.99
CA ARG A 6 15.02 -11.93 14.71
C ARG A 6 14.82 -13.34 14.14
N LEU A 7 13.68 -13.57 13.50
CA LEU A 7 13.43 -14.79 12.73
C LEU A 7 14.36 -14.83 11.50
N ALA A 8 14.78 -16.04 11.11
CA ALA A 8 15.57 -16.23 9.90
C ALA A 8 14.72 -16.04 8.63
N GLU A 9 13.41 -16.26 8.76
CA GLU A 9 12.39 -16.12 7.72
C GLU A 9 12.00 -14.66 7.44
N ASN A 10 12.59 -13.69 8.14
CA ASN A 10 12.34 -12.29 7.83
C ASN A 10 12.86 -11.95 6.41
N PRO A 11 12.06 -11.23 5.60
CA PRO A 11 10.71 -10.75 5.87
C PRO A 11 9.63 -11.85 5.75
N ILE A 12 8.80 -12.00 6.80
CA ILE A 12 7.74 -13.04 6.85
C ILE A 12 6.59 -12.80 5.85
N ILE A 13 6.39 -11.55 5.42
CA ILE A 13 5.46 -11.18 4.34
C ILE A 13 6.13 -10.12 3.49
N THR A 14 6.04 -10.28 2.17
CA THR A 14 6.57 -9.34 1.17
C THR A 14 5.45 -8.85 0.24
N PRO A 15 5.62 -7.71 -0.46
CA PRO A 15 4.67 -7.26 -1.46
C PRO A 15 4.34 -8.32 -2.53
N GLN A 16 5.31 -9.13 -2.93
CA GLN A 16 5.18 -10.15 -3.97
C GLN A 16 4.28 -11.32 -3.57
N MET A 17 4.08 -11.54 -2.26
CA MET A 17 3.18 -12.56 -1.72
C MET A 17 1.72 -12.10 -1.72
N VAL A 18 1.45 -10.81 -1.98
CA VAL A 18 0.10 -10.24 -1.93
C VAL A 18 -0.35 -9.89 -3.35
N PRO A 19 -1.42 -10.51 -3.88
CA PRO A 19 -1.95 -10.11 -5.18
C PRO A 19 -2.61 -8.72 -5.07
N PRO A 20 -2.49 -7.85 -6.08
CA PRO A 20 -3.12 -6.54 -6.08
C PRO A 20 -4.64 -6.67 -6.09
N SER A 21 -5.32 -5.65 -5.56
CA SER A 21 -6.79 -5.58 -5.55
C SER A 21 -7.41 -5.49 -6.95
N ARG A 22 -6.64 -4.99 -7.92
CA ARG A 22 -7.03 -4.83 -9.33
C ARG A 22 -5.87 -5.13 -10.28
N PRO A 23 -6.13 -5.59 -11.52
CA PRO A 23 -5.07 -5.88 -12.51
C PRO A 23 -4.24 -4.65 -12.94
N ASP A 24 -4.86 -3.47 -12.95
CA ASP A 24 -4.21 -2.20 -13.30
C ASP A 24 -3.41 -1.58 -12.13
N PHE A 25 -3.28 -2.30 -11.02
CA PHE A 25 -2.55 -1.91 -9.83
C PHE A 25 -1.37 -2.85 -9.55
N GLU A 26 -0.48 -2.41 -8.68
CA GLU A 26 0.54 -3.25 -8.08
C GLU A 26 0.72 -2.96 -6.60
N VAL A 27 0.98 -4.02 -5.82
CA VAL A 27 1.30 -3.90 -4.40
C VAL A 27 2.75 -3.45 -4.29
N VAL A 28 2.96 -2.31 -3.62
CA VAL A 28 4.30 -1.78 -3.34
C VAL A 28 4.75 -2.06 -1.91
N CYS A 29 3.81 -2.16 -0.97
CA CYS A 29 4.11 -2.45 0.43
C CYS A 29 3.04 -3.36 1.05
N ALA A 30 3.46 -4.31 1.89
CA ALA A 30 2.61 -5.06 2.82
C ALA A 30 3.27 -5.00 4.20
N PHE A 31 2.76 -4.16 5.10
CA PHE A 31 3.53 -3.70 6.27
C PHE A 31 2.63 -3.17 7.39
N ASN A 32 3.24 -2.70 8.48
CA ASN A 32 2.58 -2.07 9.63
C ASN A 32 1.35 -2.84 10.13
N ALA A 33 1.50 -4.15 10.27
CA ALA A 33 0.40 -5.03 10.64
C ALA A 33 -0.02 -4.80 12.09
N ALA A 34 -1.33 -4.72 12.33
CA ALA A 34 -1.86 -5.02 13.66
C ALA A 34 -1.81 -6.53 13.89
N VAL A 35 -1.63 -6.94 15.15
CA VAL A 35 -1.50 -8.35 15.54
C VAL A 35 -2.62 -8.72 16.52
N ALA A 36 -3.24 -9.88 16.31
CA ALA A 36 -4.21 -10.46 17.23
C ALA A 36 -4.09 -11.98 17.25
N GLU A 37 -4.63 -12.63 18.28
CA GLU A 37 -4.84 -14.08 18.30
C GLU A 37 -6.35 -14.37 18.20
N TYR A 38 -6.72 -15.33 17.35
CA TYR A 38 -8.10 -15.77 17.23
C TYR A 38 -8.17 -17.26 16.90
N ARG A 39 -8.86 -18.02 17.75
CA ARG A 39 -9.08 -19.48 17.57
C ARG A 39 -7.78 -20.27 17.31
N GLY A 40 -6.71 -19.92 18.04
CA GLY A 40 -5.40 -20.58 17.92
C GLY A 40 -4.62 -20.21 16.66
N GLU A 41 -4.98 -19.13 15.98
CA GLU A 41 -4.25 -18.55 14.85
C GLU A 41 -3.76 -17.14 15.21
N ILE A 42 -2.54 -16.82 14.80
CA ILE A 42 -2.00 -15.47 14.80
C ILE A 42 -2.53 -14.76 13.55
N LEU A 43 -3.15 -13.62 13.75
CA LEU A 43 -3.68 -12.75 12.72
C LEU A 43 -2.75 -11.56 12.53
N LEU A 44 -2.39 -11.30 11.27
CA LEU A 44 -1.79 -10.03 10.86
C LEU A 44 -2.79 -9.26 10.02
N LEU A 45 -3.22 -8.09 10.49
CA LEU A 45 -4.02 -7.16 9.70
C LEU A 45 -3.07 -6.17 9.03
N LEU A 46 -2.61 -6.54 7.84
CA LEU A 46 -1.61 -5.82 7.05
C LEU A 46 -2.19 -4.53 6.49
N ARG A 47 -1.41 -3.45 6.54
CA ARG A 47 -1.59 -2.33 5.62
C ARG A 47 -0.96 -2.71 4.29
N VAL A 48 -1.80 -2.90 3.27
CA VAL A 48 -1.38 -3.15 1.90
C VAL A 48 -1.48 -1.83 1.14
N ALA A 49 -0.36 -1.31 0.66
CA ALA A 49 -0.31 -0.12 -0.18
C ALA A 49 -0.15 -0.50 -1.64
N GLU A 50 -1.04 0.02 -2.49
CA GLU A 50 -1.05 -0.24 -3.93
C GLU A 50 -0.94 1.07 -4.70
N ARG A 51 -0.23 1.04 -5.83
CA ARG A 51 -0.20 2.13 -6.81
C ARG A 51 -0.83 1.69 -8.13
N ALA A 52 -1.43 2.64 -8.84
CA ALA A 52 -1.87 2.40 -10.20
C ALA A 52 -0.64 2.27 -11.12
N ARG A 53 -0.65 1.28 -12.01
CA ARG A 53 0.40 1.13 -13.03
C ARG A 53 0.35 2.32 -13.97
N ALA A 54 1.51 2.92 -14.25
CA ALA A 54 1.63 4.11 -15.08
C ALA A 54 2.65 3.91 -16.20
N GLU A 55 2.42 4.56 -17.33
CA GLU A 55 3.39 4.68 -18.42
C GLU A 55 4.54 5.64 -18.04
N LYS A 56 5.62 5.61 -18.81
CA LYS A 56 6.76 6.50 -18.59
C LYS A 56 6.33 7.96 -18.78
N GLY A 57 6.74 8.83 -17.86
CA GLY A 57 6.43 10.28 -17.92
C GLY A 57 5.12 10.68 -17.27
N VAL A 58 4.25 9.74 -16.92
CA VAL A 58 2.99 10.01 -16.21
C VAL A 58 3.05 9.46 -14.78
N ALA A 59 2.49 10.19 -13.83
CA ALA A 59 2.20 9.70 -12.49
C ALA A 59 0.69 9.48 -12.36
N ARG A 60 0.27 8.27 -11.95
CA ARG A 60 -1.13 7.91 -11.75
C ARG A 60 -1.41 7.76 -10.26
N VAL A 61 -2.28 8.61 -9.74
CA VAL A 61 -2.58 8.75 -8.31
C VAL A 61 -3.98 8.20 -8.02
N PRO A 62 -4.09 7.11 -7.26
CA PRO A 62 -5.39 6.60 -6.84
C PRO A 62 -5.99 7.44 -5.71
N VAL A 63 -7.22 7.92 -5.90
CA VAL A 63 -7.98 8.71 -4.91
C VAL A 63 -9.37 8.13 -4.74
N LEU A 64 -9.81 7.95 -3.50
CA LEU A 64 -11.17 7.52 -3.20
C LEU A 64 -12.10 8.73 -3.08
N ASP A 65 -13.01 8.89 -4.03
CA ASP A 65 -14.05 9.91 -3.99
C ASP A 65 -15.27 9.41 -3.21
N ILE A 66 -15.58 10.08 -2.11
CA ILE A 66 -16.72 9.78 -1.23
C ILE A 66 -17.84 10.83 -1.30
N SER A 67 -17.71 11.84 -2.16
CA SER A 67 -18.63 12.99 -2.21
C SER A 67 -20.06 12.63 -2.65
N ARG A 68 -20.24 11.51 -3.39
CA ARG A 68 -21.52 11.09 -3.99
C ARG A 68 -22.13 9.86 -3.30
N GLY A 69 -21.86 9.68 -2.01
CA GLY A 69 -22.42 8.61 -1.17
C GLY A 69 -21.73 7.25 -1.36
N LYS A 70 -21.71 6.70 -2.58
CA LYS A 70 -20.96 5.46 -2.87
C LYS A 70 -19.49 5.79 -3.14
N PRO A 71 -18.52 5.23 -2.38
CA PRO A 71 -17.10 5.43 -2.65
C PRO A 71 -16.72 4.99 -4.06
N ARG A 72 -15.99 5.84 -4.79
CA ARG A 72 -15.50 5.55 -6.14
C ARG A 72 -14.01 5.81 -6.22
N LEU A 73 -13.25 4.79 -6.61
CA LEU A 73 -11.83 4.95 -6.89
C LEU A 73 -11.65 5.71 -8.21
N LYS A 74 -10.99 6.86 -8.15
CA LYS A 74 -10.58 7.67 -9.30
C LYS A 74 -9.07 7.59 -9.44
N ILE A 75 -8.58 7.65 -10.66
CA ILE A 75 -7.15 7.78 -10.95
C ILE A 75 -6.94 9.18 -11.51
N LEU A 76 -6.14 9.99 -10.81
CA LEU A 76 -5.68 11.28 -11.30
C LEU A 76 -4.36 11.07 -12.04
N GLU A 77 -4.14 11.82 -13.11
CA GLU A 77 -2.92 11.73 -13.89
C GLU A 77 -2.17 13.06 -13.87
N PHE A 78 -0.87 13.00 -13.61
CA PHE A 78 0.01 14.15 -13.58
C PHE A 78 1.18 13.92 -14.53
N ASP A 79 1.46 14.91 -15.37
CA ASP A 79 2.64 14.93 -16.23
C ASP A 79 3.89 15.22 -15.38
N ARG A 80 4.89 14.34 -15.44
CA ARG A 80 6.15 14.50 -14.70
C ARG A 80 7.01 15.66 -15.20
N SER A 81 6.71 16.22 -16.37
CA SER A 81 7.36 17.41 -16.91
C SER A 81 6.71 18.72 -16.44
N ASP A 82 5.52 18.67 -15.81
CA ASP A 82 4.86 19.87 -15.29
C ASP A 82 5.62 20.41 -14.07
N LYS A 83 6.30 21.54 -14.27
CA LYS A 83 7.10 22.22 -13.23
C LYS A 83 6.28 22.75 -12.05
N ARG A 84 4.95 22.77 -12.15
CA ARG A 84 4.07 23.17 -11.05
C ARG A 84 3.78 22.02 -10.10
N VAL A 85 4.17 20.80 -10.46
CA VAL A 85 3.93 19.59 -9.68
C VAL A 85 5.26 19.09 -9.11
N ASP A 86 5.30 18.95 -7.78
CA ASP A 86 6.45 18.41 -7.06
C ASP A 86 6.32 16.89 -6.93
N PHE A 87 7.36 16.20 -7.40
CA PHE A 87 7.52 14.73 -7.37
C PHE A 87 8.74 14.29 -6.54
N SER A 88 9.31 15.17 -5.72
CA SER A 88 10.56 14.91 -4.98
C SER A 88 10.44 13.79 -3.95
N ASP A 89 9.30 13.65 -3.27
CA ASP A 89 9.00 12.49 -2.40
C ASP A 89 8.23 11.42 -3.20
N PRO A 90 8.73 10.18 -3.34
CA PRO A 90 8.05 9.14 -4.11
C PRO A 90 6.69 8.72 -3.52
N ARG A 91 6.38 9.11 -2.28
CA ARG A 91 5.14 8.75 -1.56
C ARG A 91 4.03 9.78 -1.77
N CYS A 92 4.34 11.00 -2.19
CA CYS A 92 3.36 12.04 -2.37
C CYS A 92 3.62 12.93 -3.59
N ILE A 93 2.59 13.62 -4.02
CA ILE A 93 2.63 14.61 -5.09
C ILE A 93 2.00 15.88 -4.56
N VAL A 94 2.71 17.00 -4.71
CA VAL A 94 2.18 18.33 -4.40
C VAL A 94 1.90 19.03 -5.73
N ALA A 95 0.62 19.25 -6.02
CA ALA A 95 0.16 19.92 -7.23
C ALA A 95 -0.64 21.18 -6.86
N PRO A 96 -0.89 22.11 -7.80
CA PRO A 96 -1.76 23.26 -7.53
C PRO A 96 -3.17 22.86 -7.08
N SER A 97 -3.63 21.67 -7.47
CA SER A 97 -4.92 21.11 -7.08
C SER A 97 -4.93 20.48 -5.68
N GLY A 98 -3.77 20.28 -5.05
CA GLY A 98 -3.66 19.76 -3.69
C GLY A 98 -2.51 18.78 -3.46
N PHE A 99 -2.54 18.15 -2.29
CA PHE A 99 -1.59 17.13 -1.87
C PHE A 99 -2.20 15.74 -2.07
N TYR A 100 -1.44 14.83 -2.68
CA TYR A 100 -1.91 13.49 -2.99
C TYR A 100 -0.88 12.43 -2.58
N LEU A 101 -1.35 11.26 -2.15
CA LEU A 101 -0.49 10.09 -1.95
C LEU A 101 -0.39 9.29 -3.25
N THR A 102 0.80 8.82 -3.59
CA THR A 102 1.04 8.02 -4.81
C THR A 102 0.46 6.60 -4.71
N THR A 103 0.03 6.20 -3.51
CA THR A 103 -0.57 4.90 -3.22
C THR A 103 -1.89 5.07 -2.48
N ILE A 104 -2.80 4.12 -2.67
CA ILE A 104 -3.95 3.92 -1.77
C ILE A 104 -3.69 2.67 -0.92
N SER A 105 -4.08 2.70 0.35
CA SER A 105 -3.92 1.55 1.25
C SER A 105 -5.25 0.92 1.61
N HIS A 106 -5.25 -0.39 1.79
CA HIS A 106 -6.36 -1.15 2.38
C HIS A 106 -5.82 -2.12 3.43
N LEU A 107 -6.72 -2.73 4.19
CA LEU A 107 -6.39 -3.72 5.20
C LEU A 107 -6.62 -5.13 4.65
N ARG A 108 -5.64 -6.01 4.82
CA ARG A 108 -5.73 -7.41 4.41
C ARG A 108 -5.27 -8.34 5.52
N LEU A 109 -6.06 -9.38 5.76
CA LEU A 109 -5.79 -10.36 6.80
C LEU A 109 -4.84 -11.45 6.28
N ALA A 110 -3.81 -11.76 7.05
CA ALA A 110 -3.00 -12.97 6.93
C ALA A 110 -3.11 -13.80 8.23
N ARG A 111 -2.97 -15.12 8.14
CA ARG A 111 -3.18 -16.04 9.25
C ARG A 111 -2.06 -17.05 9.35
N SER A 112 -1.64 -17.37 10.57
CA SER A 112 -0.63 -18.38 10.81
C SER A 112 -0.92 -19.20 12.07
N ARG A 113 -0.56 -20.48 12.05
CA ARG A 113 -0.57 -21.34 13.25
C ARG A 113 0.78 -21.42 13.94
N ASP A 114 1.88 -21.13 13.24
CA ASP A 114 3.24 -21.20 13.76
C ASP A 114 3.87 -19.81 14.03
N GLY A 115 3.18 -18.74 13.62
CA GLY A 115 3.64 -17.36 13.77
C GLY A 115 4.78 -16.96 12.84
N ILE A 116 5.13 -17.83 11.89
CA ILE A 116 6.27 -17.67 10.99
C ILE A 116 5.78 -17.69 9.53
N ARG A 117 4.89 -18.62 9.19
CA ARG A 117 4.35 -18.82 7.83
C ARG A 117 2.91 -18.32 7.79
N PHE A 118 2.68 -17.29 6.97
CA PHE A 118 1.41 -16.57 6.84
C PHE A 118 0.79 -16.68 5.45
#